data_AF-A0A3B8PPI7-F1
#
_entry.id   AF-A0A3B8PPI7-F1
#
_cell.length_a   1.000
_cell.length_b   1.000
_cell.length_c   1.000
_cell.angle_alpha   90.00
_cell.angle_beta   90.00
_cell.angle_gamma   90.00
#
_symmetry.space_group_name_H-M   'P 1'
#
loop_
_entity.id
_entity.type
_entity.pdbx_description
1 polymer ?
#
loop_
_entity_poly.entity_id
_entity_poly.type
_entity_poly.pdbx_seq_one_letter_code
_entity_poly.pdbx_strand_id
1 'polypeptide(L)'
;MDIKACLLTTAWLLPLVGFAVEIFGGYWSHHAPGGRFRSRLAAYLSVGCIGGGFLLSLTALVFGISDFDLSLWDTHHASASEPTTTDAVAQFAVSDAPSAGQEGTTEKPDKYVSGRLYELATFGKIRIAIDYYIDSLTLVMFTMVTLIATCIHVFAIGYMDDERTEEHVDHQVHVADGSHLHRPGRFYRFFAYLSLFCFSMLGLVLAGNIFMVFVFWELVGICSYLLIG
;
A
#
# COMPACT_ATOMS: atom_id res chain seq x y z
N MET A 1 -2.88 0.76 22.66
CA MET A 1 -2.56 0.58 21.23
C MET A 1 -1.08 0.31 21.15
N ASP A 2 -0.66 -0.81 20.59
CA ASP A 2 0.76 -1.12 20.41
C ASP A 2 1.44 -0.07 19.56
N ILE A 3 2.67 0.29 19.94
CA ILE A 3 3.49 1.28 19.22
C ILE A 3 3.65 0.87 17.74
N LYS A 4 3.77 -0.44 17.46
CA LYS A 4 3.85 -1.00 16.10
C LYS A 4 2.58 -0.72 15.28
N ALA A 5 1.41 -0.92 15.89
CA ALA A 5 0.12 -0.64 15.26
C ALA A 5 -0.09 0.87 15.01
N CYS A 6 0.36 1.72 15.93
CA CYS A 6 0.31 3.17 15.74
C CYS A 6 1.23 3.63 14.60
N LEU A 7 2.45 3.08 14.51
CA LEU A 7 3.40 3.41 13.44
C LEU A 7 2.93 2.96 12.05
N LEU A 8 2.36 1.75 11.94
CA LEU A 8 1.87 1.24 10.65
C LEU A 8 0.58 1.93 10.20
N THR A 9 -0.34 2.23 11.11
CA THR A 9 -1.57 2.96 10.77
C THR A 9 -1.28 4.40 10.37
N THR A 10 -0.31 5.07 11.03
CA THR A 10 0.14 6.40 10.61
C THR A 10 0.86 6.34 9.26
N ALA A 11 1.80 5.40 9.07
CA ALA A 11 2.48 5.21 7.79
C ALA A 11 1.53 4.91 6.63
N TRP A 12 0.45 4.16 6.90
CA TRP A 12 -0.61 3.86 5.92
C TRP A 12 -1.46 5.08 5.57
N LEU A 13 -1.75 5.97 6.52
CA LEU A 13 -2.56 7.17 6.25
C LEU A 13 -1.78 8.29 5.55
N LEU A 14 -0.45 8.31 5.67
CA LEU A 14 0.39 9.36 5.07
C LEU A 14 0.19 9.54 3.55
N PRO A 15 0.18 8.48 2.72
CA PRO A 15 -0.12 8.59 1.29
C PRO A 15 -1.54 9.06 0.98
N LEU A 16 -2.53 8.74 1.83
CA LEU A 16 -3.90 9.24 1.69
C LEU A 16 -3.99 10.74 2.00
N VAL A 17 -3.25 11.22 3.01
CA VAL A 17 -3.13 12.64 3.29
C VAL A 17 -2.46 13.36 2.12
N GLY A 18 -1.40 12.78 1.54
CA GLY A 18 -0.77 13.28 0.30
C GLY A 18 -1.79 13.40 -0.84
N PHE A 19 -2.54 12.34 -1.12
CA PHE A 19 -3.61 12.33 -2.13
C PHE A 19 -4.67 13.41 -1.88
N ALA A 20 -5.15 13.55 -0.64
CA ALA A 20 -6.14 14.57 -0.28
C ALA A 20 -5.58 15.99 -0.49
N VAL A 21 -4.34 16.24 -0.07
CA VAL A 21 -3.69 17.54 -0.25
C VAL A 21 -3.50 17.85 -1.74
N GLU A 22 -3.18 16.86 -2.57
CA GLU A 22 -3.01 17.05 -4.02
C GLU A 22 -4.34 17.28 -4.75
N ILE A 23 -5.41 16.56 -4.39
CA ILE A 23 -6.72 16.72 -5.03
C ILE A 23 -7.38 18.05 -4.64
N PHE A 24 -7.35 18.42 -3.35
CA PHE A 24 -7.88 19.70 -2.88
C PHE A 24 -6.94 20.85 -3.26
N GLY A 25 -5.63 20.65 -3.22
CA GLY A 25 -4.63 21.62 -3.65
C GLY A 25 -4.71 21.93 -5.15
N GLY A 26 -5.05 20.94 -5.99
CA GLY A 26 -5.32 21.11 -7.42
C GLY A 26 -6.69 21.74 -7.70
N TYR A 27 -7.76 21.27 -7.05
CA TYR A 27 -9.13 21.78 -7.21
C TYR A 27 -9.27 23.25 -6.77
N TRP A 28 -8.67 23.63 -5.64
CA TRP A 28 -8.67 24.99 -5.12
C TRP A 28 -7.70 25.93 -5.86
N SER A 29 -6.85 25.40 -6.74
CA SER A 29 -5.93 26.20 -7.55
C SER A 29 -6.63 26.93 -8.70
N HIS A 30 -7.82 26.50 -9.11
CA HIS A 30 -8.57 27.14 -10.20
C HIS A 30 -9.30 28.43 -9.78
N HIS A 31 -9.38 28.72 -8.47
CA HIS A 31 -10.07 29.88 -7.89
C HIS A 31 -9.15 30.92 -7.22
N ALA A 32 -7.84 30.69 -7.16
CA ALA A 32 -6.89 31.58 -6.49
C ALA A 32 -6.14 32.46 -7.52
N PRO A 33 -6.22 33.81 -7.43
CA PRO A 33 -5.47 34.70 -8.31
C PRO A 33 -3.98 34.70 -7.91
N GLY A 34 -3.12 34.07 -8.71
CA GLY A 34 -1.66 34.00 -8.47
C GLY A 34 -1.01 32.67 -8.88
N GLY A 35 -1.34 32.16 -10.08
CA GLY A 35 -0.88 30.87 -10.60
C GLY A 35 0.55 30.90 -11.16
N ARG A 36 1.58 30.91 -10.30
CA ARG A 36 2.97 30.80 -10.81
C ARG A 36 3.91 29.86 -10.02
N PHE A 37 3.48 29.29 -8.90
CA PHE A 37 4.39 28.54 -8.01
C PHE A 37 3.91 27.18 -7.47
N ARG A 38 2.81 26.59 -7.98
CA ARG A 38 2.19 25.39 -7.35
C ARG A 38 2.52 24.01 -7.94
N SER A 39 3.17 23.90 -9.10
CA SER A 39 3.45 22.58 -9.70
C SER A 39 4.57 21.80 -8.98
N ARG A 40 5.63 22.47 -8.52
CA ARG A 40 6.76 21.80 -7.86
C ARG A 40 6.40 21.26 -6.47
N LEU A 41 5.59 22.02 -5.73
CA LEU A 41 5.25 21.70 -4.35
C LEU A 41 4.42 20.42 -4.24
N ALA A 42 3.51 20.15 -5.18
CA ALA A 42 2.68 18.94 -5.15
C ALA A 42 3.55 17.66 -5.18
N ALA A 43 4.46 17.55 -6.16
CA ALA A 43 5.34 16.39 -6.26
C ALA A 43 6.26 16.24 -5.05
N TYR A 44 6.88 17.33 -4.56
CA TYR A 44 7.71 17.25 -3.34
C TYR A 44 6.91 16.84 -2.10
N LEU A 45 5.64 17.23 -2.02
CA LEU A 45 4.77 16.89 -0.90
C LEU A 45 4.36 15.41 -0.95
N SER A 46 3.97 14.87 -2.11
CA SER A 46 3.69 13.43 -2.25
C SER A 46 4.93 12.58 -1.98
N VAL A 47 6.08 12.94 -2.55
CA VAL A 47 7.36 12.25 -2.28
C VAL A 47 7.73 12.34 -0.80
N GLY A 48 7.51 13.50 -0.17
CA GLY A 48 7.70 13.68 1.26
C GLY A 48 6.78 12.79 2.11
N CYS A 49 5.50 12.66 1.73
CA CYS A 49 4.54 11.79 2.41
C CYS A 49 4.95 10.31 2.31
N ILE A 50 5.37 9.86 1.13
CA ILE A 50 5.75 8.45 0.92
C ILE A 50 7.11 8.13 1.52
N GLY A 51 8.08 9.04 1.39
CA GLY A 51 9.37 8.92 2.06
C GLY A 51 9.22 8.92 3.60
N GLY A 52 8.32 9.75 4.14
CA GLY A 52 7.95 9.71 5.55
C GLY A 52 7.34 8.37 5.97
N GLY A 53 6.43 7.83 5.15
CA GLY A 53 5.86 6.49 5.35
C GLY A 53 6.91 5.38 5.31
N PHE A 54 7.88 5.47 4.40
CA PHE A 54 9.01 4.55 4.34
C PHE A 54 9.86 4.62 5.61
N LEU A 55 10.22 5.80 6.09
CA LEU A 55 10.99 5.94 7.33
C LEU A 55 10.25 5.37 8.54
N LEU A 56 8.95 5.64 8.67
CA LEU A 56 8.12 5.06 9.73
C LEU A 56 8.07 3.52 9.64
N SER A 57 7.92 2.98 8.43
CA SER A 57 7.92 1.53 8.21
C SER A 57 9.27 0.88 8.51
N LEU A 58 10.37 1.53 8.13
CA LEU A 58 11.73 1.07 8.39
C LEU A 58 11.98 1.03 9.90
N THR A 59 11.53 2.07 10.60
CA THR A 59 11.60 2.15 12.07
C THR A 59 10.82 0.98 12.67
N ALA A 60 9.59 0.72 12.21
CA ALA A 60 8.77 -0.41 12.67
C ALA A 60 9.41 -1.78 12.39
N LEU A 61 10.07 -1.96 11.24
CA LEU A 61 10.81 -3.18 10.90
C LEU A 61 12.03 -3.37 11.80
N VAL A 62 12.83 -2.33 12.03
CA VAL A 62 14.01 -2.40 12.90
C VAL A 62 13.62 -2.79 14.34
N PHE A 63 12.50 -2.28 14.84
CA PHE A 63 11.93 -2.70 16.14
C PHE A 63 11.22 -4.06 16.11
N GLY A 64 10.85 -4.57 14.93
CA GLY A 64 10.19 -5.88 14.75
C GLY A 64 11.15 -7.01 14.38
N ILE A 65 12.38 -6.71 13.95
CA ILE A 65 13.40 -7.71 13.57
C ILE A 65 13.76 -8.63 14.74
N SER A 66 13.63 -8.19 15.99
CA SER A 66 13.83 -9.05 17.17
C SER A 66 12.86 -10.23 17.23
N ASP A 67 11.70 -10.13 16.58
CA ASP A 67 10.68 -11.17 16.53
C ASP A 67 10.80 -12.07 15.28
N PHE A 68 11.72 -11.72 14.37
CA PHE A 68 11.95 -12.41 13.11
C PHE A 68 12.64 -13.77 13.34
N ASP A 69 11.87 -14.85 13.22
CA ASP A 69 12.36 -16.20 13.45
C ASP A 69 13.12 -16.74 12.24
N LEU A 70 14.44 -16.51 12.21
CA LEU A 70 15.33 -17.11 11.21
C LEU A 70 15.43 -18.64 11.34
N SER A 71 14.87 -19.27 12.39
CA SER A 71 14.94 -20.73 12.58
C SER A 71 14.19 -21.55 11.52
N LEU A 72 13.26 -20.91 10.77
CA LEU A 72 12.60 -21.52 9.62
C LEU A 72 13.58 -21.75 8.46
N TRP A 73 14.61 -20.92 8.32
CA TRP A 73 15.65 -21.10 7.28
C TRP A 73 16.60 -22.25 7.64
N ASP A 74 16.89 -22.44 8.93
CA ASP A 74 17.76 -23.51 9.43
C ASP A 74 17.12 -24.90 9.31
N THR A 75 15.80 -25.00 9.45
CA THR A 75 15.07 -26.28 9.37
C THR A 75 14.96 -26.83 7.94
N HIS A 76 14.91 -25.97 6.92
CA HIS A 76 14.82 -26.40 5.53
C HIS A 76 16.16 -26.93 4.96
N HIS A 77 17.30 -26.46 5.48
CA HIS A 77 18.63 -26.99 5.11
C HIS A 77 18.97 -28.30 5.82
N ALA A 78 18.29 -28.62 6.94
CA ALA A 78 18.44 -29.92 7.63
C ALA A 78 17.69 -31.07 6.92
N SER A 79 16.70 -30.76 6.07
CA SER A 79 15.91 -31.75 5.31
C SER A 79 16.48 -32.10 3.93
N ALA A 80 17.66 -31.58 3.56
CA ALA A 80 18.27 -31.82 2.25
C ALA A 80 19.23 -33.04 2.21
N SER A 81 19.23 -33.91 3.23
CA SER A 81 19.92 -35.20 3.18
C SER A 81 18.93 -36.37 3.20
N GLU A 82 18.85 -37.04 2.05
CA GLU A 82 18.26 -38.35 1.71
C GLU A 82 16.86 -38.39 1.05
N PRO A 83 16.75 -38.96 -0.19
CA PRO A 83 15.49 -39.16 -0.89
C PRO A 83 14.96 -40.58 -0.65
N THR A 84 13.72 -40.74 -0.17
CA THR A 84 13.00 -42.01 -0.30
C THR A 84 11.56 -41.76 -0.75
N THR A 85 11.37 -42.00 -2.04
CA THR A 85 10.19 -42.41 -2.84
C THR A 85 8.79 -42.49 -2.21
N THR A 86 7.80 -42.29 -3.11
CA THR A 86 6.37 -42.66 -3.06
C THR A 86 5.46 -41.81 -2.18
N ASP A 87 4.89 -40.74 -2.74
CA ASP A 87 3.53 -40.75 -3.30
C ASP A 87 2.95 -39.33 -3.38
N ALA A 88 2.97 -38.78 -4.59
CA ALA A 88 2.16 -37.64 -4.95
C ALA A 88 0.73 -38.11 -5.24
N VAL A 89 -0.19 -37.90 -4.30
CA VAL A 89 -1.63 -37.89 -4.59
C VAL A 89 -2.27 -36.71 -3.89
N ALA A 90 -3.02 -35.96 -4.68
CA ALA A 90 -3.78 -34.78 -4.33
C ALA A 90 -4.61 -34.93 -3.04
N GLN A 91 -4.63 -33.90 -2.21
CA GLN A 91 -5.74 -33.69 -1.29
C GLN A 91 -5.95 -32.21 -0.96
N PHE A 92 -6.60 -31.52 -1.90
CA PHE A 92 -7.56 -30.47 -1.55
C PHE A 92 -8.70 -31.16 -0.79
N ALA A 93 -8.74 -31.04 0.54
CA ALA A 93 -9.86 -31.52 1.34
C ALA A 93 -10.22 -30.53 2.45
N VAL A 94 -11.41 -29.94 2.28
CA VAL A 94 -12.26 -29.41 3.34
C VAL A 94 -12.49 -30.51 4.39
N SER A 95 -12.42 -30.20 5.68
CA SER A 95 -12.94 -31.08 6.74
C SER A 95 -13.42 -30.26 7.94
N ASP A 96 -14.74 -30.30 8.13
CA ASP A 96 -15.49 -29.81 9.29
C ASP A 96 -15.36 -30.77 10.48
N ALA A 97 -15.05 -30.20 11.67
CA ALA A 97 -15.48 -30.55 13.04
C ALA A 97 -15.13 -31.94 13.67
N PRO A 98 -15.40 -32.16 14.98
CA PRO A 98 -14.86 -31.53 16.19
C PRO A 98 -14.22 -32.58 17.15
N SER A 99 -13.24 -32.24 17.99
CA SER A 99 -12.87 -33.09 19.15
C SER A 99 -12.10 -32.32 20.23
N ALA A 100 -12.65 -32.37 21.43
CA ALA A 100 -12.06 -31.89 22.67
C ALA A 100 -10.84 -32.75 23.07
N GLY A 101 -9.79 -32.08 23.54
CA GLY A 101 -8.58 -32.69 24.09
C GLY A 101 -7.67 -31.58 24.62
N GLN A 102 -7.87 -31.24 25.89
CA GLN A 102 -7.15 -30.22 26.62
C GLN A 102 -5.88 -30.83 27.23
N GLU A 103 -4.70 -30.29 26.93
CA GLU A 103 -3.51 -30.34 27.81
C GLU A 103 -2.38 -29.43 27.29
N GLY A 104 -1.90 -28.51 28.14
CA GLY A 104 -0.57 -27.89 28.03
C GLY A 104 -0.46 -26.53 27.32
N THR A 105 -1.13 -25.48 27.81
CA THR A 105 -0.90 -24.09 27.33
C THR A 105 0.43 -23.55 27.86
N THR A 106 1.53 -23.90 27.20
CA THR A 106 2.76 -23.10 27.24
C THR A 106 2.48 -21.89 26.37
N GLU A 107 2.14 -20.77 27.00
CA GLU A 107 1.84 -19.49 26.34
C GLU A 107 3.13 -19.00 25.64
N LYS A 108 3.31 -19.39 24.37
CA LYS A 108 4.28 -18.72 23.49
C LYS A 108 3.78 -17.27 23.37
N PRO A 109 4.62 -16.25 23.61
CA PRO A 109 4.19 -14.87 23.44
C PRO A 109 3.67 -14.70 22.01
N ASP A 110 2.44 -14.22 21.88
CA ASP A 110 1.80 -14.03 20.57
C ASP A 110 2.71 -13.18 19.69
N LYS A 111 3.23 -13.79 18.61
CA LYS A 111 4.15 -13.16 17.65
C LYS A 111 3.47 -12.17 16.71
N TYR A 112 2.14 -12.12 16.74
CA TYR A 112 1.32 -11.30 15.88
C TYR A 112 0.46 -10.36 16.73
N VAL A 113 0.44 -9.08 16.35
CA VAL A 113 -0.44 -8.09 16.96
C VAL A 113 -1.65 -7.95 16.06
N SER A 114 -2.80 -8.42 16.54
CA SER A 114 -4.09 -8.25 15.86
C SER A 114 -5.03 -7.44 16.72
N GLY A 115 -5.85 -6.61 16.10
CA GLY A 115 -6.79 -5.77 16.83
C GLY A 115 -7.93 -5.27 15.96
N ARG A 116 -9.07 -5.04 16.62
CA ARG A 116 -10.26 -4.45 15.99
C ARG A 116 -10.22 -2.94 16.15
N LEU A 117 -10.21 -2.21 15.04
CA LEU A 117 -10.23 -0.73 15.02
C LEU A 117 -11.66 -0.19 15.11
N TYR A 118 -12.59 -0.72 14.30
CA TYR A 118 -13.95 -0.21 14.22
C TYR A 118 -14.93 -1.29 13.75
N GLU A 119 -16.14 -1.34 14.30
CA GLU A 119 -17.22 -2.22 13.80
C GLU A 119 -18.09 -1.40 12.84
N LEU A 120 -18.12 -1.78 11.56
CA LEU A 120 -18.79 -1.02 10.49
C LEU A 120 -20.27 -1.38 10.43
N ALA A 121 -20.58 -2.68 10.48
CA ALA A 121 -21.94 -3.16 10.38
C ALA A 121 -22.09 -4.53 11.05
N THR A 122 -23.19 -4.70 11.77
CA THR A 122 -23.59 -5.98 12.35
C THR A 122 -24.89 -6.40 11.68
N PHE A 123 -24.82 -7.41 10.80
CA PHE A 123 -25.99 -8.00 10.15
C PHE A 123 -26.27 -9.37 10.77
N GLY A 124 -27.01 -9.37 11.89
CA GLY A 124 -27.35 -10.59 12.62
C GLY A 124 -26.10 -11.32 13.12
N LYS A 125 -25.67 -12.39 12.43
CA LYS A 125 -24.47 -13.17 12.75
C LYS A 125 -23.19 -12.67 12.07
N ILE A 126 -23.31 -11.88 10.99
CA ILE A 126 -22.15 -11.37 10.25
C ILE A 126 -21.76 -10.03 10.84
N ARG A 127 -20.53 -9.94 11.36
CA ARG A 127 -19.95 -8.70 11.88
C ARG A 127 -18.85 -8.25 10.93
N ILE A 128 -19.06 -7.10 10.31
CA ILE A 128 -18.06 -6.45 9.46
C ILE A 128 -17.33 -5.46 10.35
N ALA A 129 -16.07 -5.74 10.65
CA ALA A 129 -15.18 -4.85 11.37
C ALA A 129 -13.98 -4.47 10.49
N ILE A 130 -13.31 -3.37 10.80
CA ILE A 130 -11.94 -3.11 10.35
C ILE A 130 -11.04 -3.73 11.41
N ASP A 131 -10.40 -4.84 11.04
CA ASP A 131 -9.38 -5.50 11.85
C ASP A 131 -8.02 -5.28 11.17
N TYR A 132 -6.98 -5.07 11.97
CA TYR A 132 -5.60 -5.07 11.49
C TYR A 132 -4.88 -6.32 11.96
N TYR A 133 -4.01 -6.86 11.10
CA TYR A 133 -3.17 -8.00 11.41
C TYR A 133 -1.71 -7.60 11.15
N ILE A 134 -0.89 -7.54 12.20
CA ILE A 134 0.52 -7.16 12.11
C ILE A 134 1.36 -8.36 12.53
N ASP A 135 2.02 -8.95 11.54
CA ASP A 135 2.99 -10.01 11.69
C ASP A 135 4.32 -9.62 11.01
N SER A 136 5.38 -10.38 11.27
CA SER A 136 6.72 -10.21 10.67
C SER A 136 6.65 -10.15 9.14
N LEU A 137 5.81 -10.97 8.51
CA LEU A 137 5.61 -10.93 7.05
C LEU A 137 5.02 -9.58 6.60
N THR A 138 4.03 -9.06 7.33
CA THR A 138 3.41 -7.77 7.00
C THR A 138 4.39 -6.62 7.11
N LEU A 139 5.30 -6.64 8.09
CA LEU A 139 6.36 -5.63 8.25
C LEU A 139 7.35 -5.64 7.08
N VAL A 140 7.80 -6.82 6.66
CA VAL A 140 8.70 -6.95 5.50
C VAL A 140 8.01 -6.50 4.21
N MET A 141 6.77 -6.92 3.97
CA MET A 141 6.02 -6.48 2.79
C MET A 141 5.77 -4.97 2.81
N PHE A 142 5.39 -4.41 3.94
CA PHE A 142 5.09 -2.98 4.07
C PHE A 142 6.35 -2.12 3.83
N THR A 143 7.50 -2.53 4.37
CA THR A 143 8.79 -1.84 4.10
C THR A 143 9.22 -1.94 2.65
N MET A 144 9.06 -3.12 2.03
CA MET A 144 9.38 -3.33 0.63
C MET A 144 8.48 -2.50 -0.31
N VAL A 145 7.17 -2.47 -0.05
CA VAL A 145 6.21 -1.68 -0.85
C VAL A 145 6.48 -0.18 -0.71
N THR A 146 6.73 0.32 0.51
CA THR A 146 7.04 1.75 0.72
C THR A 146 8.39 2.16 0.13
N LEU A 147 9.39 1.27 0.13
CA LEU A 147 10.67 1.50 -0.55
C LEU A 147 10.46 1.70 -2.05
N ILE A 148 9.79 0.75 -2.70
CA ILE A 148 9.51 0.81 -4.15
C ILE A 148 8.65 2.02 -4.48
N ALA A 149 7.62 2.31 -3.68
CA ALA A 149 6.79 3.49 -3.82
C ALA A 149 7.62 4.77 -3.80
N THR A 150 8.57 4.89 -2.87
CA THR A 150 9.47 6.05 -2.77
C THR A 150 10.32 6.20 -4.04
N CYS A 151 10.91 5.12 -4.54
CA CYS A 151 11.69 5.13 -5.77
C CYS A 151 10.85 5.54 -6.99
N ILE A 152 9.64 4.99 -7.13
CA ILE A 152 8.73 5.32 -8.24
C ILE A 152 8.35 6.80 -8.20
N HIS A 153 8.08 7.36 -7.01
CA HIS A 153 7.75 8.77 -6.87
C HIS A 153 8.91 9.69 -7.23
N VAL A 154 10.14 9.35 -6.83
CA VAL A 154 11.34 10.11 -7.23
C VAL A 154 11.55 10.03 -8.74
N PHE A 155 11.38 8.85 -9.34
CA PHE A 155 11.48 8.66 -10.79
C PHE A 155 10.41 9.46 -11.57
N ALA A 156 9.17 9.44 -11.07
CA ALA A 156 8.03 10.15 -11.65
C ALA A 156 8.27 11.67 -11.79
N ILE A 157 9.04 12.28 -10.89
CA ILE A 157 9.37 13.72 -10.97
C ILE A 157 10.11 14.03 -12.27
N GLY A 158 11.10 13.20 -12.61
CA GLY A 158 11.89 13.37 -13.83
C GLY A 158 11.14 12.94 -15.08
N TYR A 159 10.35 11.88 -14.98
CA TYR A 159 9.60 11.34 -16.11
C TYR A 159 8.48 12.30 -16.60
N MET A 160 7.83 13.03 -15.69
CA MET A 160 6.72 13.94 -16.01
C MET A 160 7.15 15.42 -16.09
N ASP A 161 8.44 15.70 -16.28
CA ASP A 161 8.95 17.08 -16.26
C ASP A 161 8.38 17.96 -17.39
N ASP A 162 8.11 17.35 -18.55
CA ASP A 162 7.60 18.03 -19.76
C ASP A 162 6.10 18.37 -19.69
N GLU A 163 5.33 17.69 -18.83
CA GLU A 163 3.90 17.93 -18.60
C GLU A 163 3.62 18.96 -17.47
N ARG A 164 4.66 19.66 -17.00
CA ARG A 164 4.55 20.68 -15.94
C ARG A 164 4.00 22.01 -16.43
N THR A 165 4.12 22.30 -17.72
CA THR A 165 3.71 23.56 -18.32
C THR A 165 2.18 23.63 -18.42
N GLU A 166 1.59 24.82 -18.22
CA GLU A 166 0.13 25.01 -18.32
C GLU A 166 -0.41 24.68 -19.73
N GLU A 167 0.47 24.69 -20.72
CA GLU A 167 0.19 24.34 -22.10
C GLU A 167 1.26 23.37 -22.61
N HIS A 168 0.90 22.09 -22.68
CA HIS A 168 1.73 21.04 -23.27
C HIS A 168 1.44 20.96 -24.77
N VAL A 169 2.50 21.06 -25.57
CA VAL A 169 2.42 21.04 -27.04
C VAL A 169 2.78 19.64 -27.51
N ASP A 170 1.76 18.90 -27.93
CA ASP A 170 1.95 17.57 -28.52
C ASP A 170 2.42 17.72 -29.97
N HIS A 171 3.69 17.41 -30.18
CA HIS A 171 4.33 17.48 -31.49
C HIS A 171 3.98 16.31 -32.40
N GLN A 172 3.38 15.23 -31.87
CA GLN A 172 3.03 14.03 -32.62
C GLN A 172 1.62 14.12 -33.23
N VAL A 173 0.75 14.96 -32.66
CA VAL A 173 -0.62 15.16 -33.14
C VAL A 173 -0.73 16.51 -33.87
N HIS A 174 -0.94 16.45 -35.18
CA HIS A 174 -1.25 17.63 -35.99
C HIS A 174 -2.77 17.81 -36.11
N VAL A 175 -3.26 19.01 -35.74
CA VAL A 175 -4.66 19.37 -35.92
C VAL A 175 -4.93 19.69 -37.41
N ALA A 176 -6.19 19.71 -37.82
CA ALA A 176 -6.58 19.98 -39.23
C ALA A 176 -6.05 21.32 -39.79
N ASP A 177 -5.66 22.25 -38.91
CA ASP A 177 -5.10 23.57 -39.22
C ASP A 177 -3.55 23.55 -39.33
N GLY A 178 -2.92 22.38 -39.20
CA GLY A 178 -1.46 22.20 -39.26
C GLY A 178 -0.70 22.57 -37.99
N SER A 179 -1.38 23.10 -36.96
CA SER A 179 -0.82 23.36 -35.64
C SER A 179 -0.63 22.07 -34.83
N HIS A 180 0.15 22.16 -33.76
CA HIS A 180 0.29 21.09 -32.76
C HIS A 180 -0.89 21.10 -31.80
N LEU A 181 -1.15 19.98 -31.11
CA LEU A 181 -2.23 19.92 -30.13
C LEU A 181 -1.76 20.50 -28.79
N HIS A 182 -2.42 21.58 -28.36
CA HIS A 182 -2.16 22.23 -27.08
C HIS A 182 -3.14 21.71 -26.02
N ARG A 183 -2.63 21.21 -24.88
CA ARG A 183 -3.45 20.64 -23.80
C ARG A 183 -2.98 21.13 -22.42
N PRO A 184 -3.89 21.30 -21.45
CA PRO A 184 -3.49 21.56 -20.06
C PRO A 184 -2.68 20.39 -19.46
N GLY A 185 -1.58 20.71 -18.78
CA GLY A 185 -0.71 19.73 -18.12
C GLY A 185 -1.41 18.95 -17.00
N ARG A 186 -1.19 17.63 -16.93
CA ARG A 186 -1.83 16.70 -15.97
C ARG A 186 -1.00 16.40 -14.73
N PHE A 187 0.16 17.02 -14.58
CA PHE A 187 1.16 16.71 -13.57
C PHE A 187 0.58 16.42 -12.17
N TYR A 188 -0.29 17.29 -11.63
CA TYR A 188 -0.87 17.12 -10.30
C TYR A 188 -1.83 15.93 -10.17
N ARG A 189 -2.54 15.55 -11.24
CA ARG A 189 -3.48 14.41 -11.25
C ARG A 189 -2.74 13.09 -11.24
N PHE A 190 -1.63 13.03 -11.98
CA PHE A 190 -0.77 11.87 -12.04
C PHE A 190 -0.21 11.52 -10.65
N PHE A 191 0.37 12.50 -9.95
CA PHE A 191 0.88 12.29 -8.58
C PHE A 191 -0.22 11.93 -7.57
N ALA A 192 -1.41 12.54 -7.70
CA ALA A 192 -2.56 12.17 -6.86
C ALA A 192 -2.92 10.68 -7.03
N TYR A 193 -3.07 10.20 -8.27
CA TYR A 193 -3.39 8.78 -8.51
C TYR A 193 -2.26 7.84 -8.08
N LEU A 194 -1.00 8.28 -8.18
CA LEU A 194 0.17 7.53 -7.72
C LEU A 194 0.19 7.38 -6.18
N SER A 195 -0.17 8.44 -5.46
CA SER A 195 -0.35 8.45 -4.00
C SER A 195 -1.53 7.55 -3.58
N LEU A 196 -2.65 7.60 -4.31
CA LEU A 196 -3.83 6.76 -4.09
C LEU A 196 -3.52 5.27 -4.28
N PHE A 197 -2.76 4.94 -5.33
CA PHE A 197 -2.30 3.58 -5.60
C PHE A 197 -1.46 3.04 -4.43
N CYS A 198 -0.52 3.83 -3.93
CA CYS A 198 0.31 3.43 -2.79
C CYS A 198 -0.52 3.23 -1.52
N PHE A 199 -1.46 4.14 -1.23
CA PHE A 199 -2.39 3.98 -0.12
C PHE A 199 -3.17 2.65 -0.19
N SER A 200 -3.68 2.33 -1.39
CA SER A 200 -4.43 1.10 -1.64
C SER A 200 -3.58 -0.14 -1.38
N MET A 201 -2.36 -0.16 -1.91
CA MET A 201 -1.45 -1.29 -1.79
C MET A 201 -1.03 -1.52 -0.34
N LEU A 202 -0.76 -0.45 0.42
CA LEU A 202 -0.45 -0.54 1.84
C LEU A 202 -1.66 -0.99 2.68
N GLY A 203 -2.87 -0.56 2.31
CA GLY A 203 -4.11 -1.00 2.94
C GLY A 203 -4.37 -2.50 2.74
N LEU A 204 -4.03 -3.04 1.57
CA LEU A 204 -4.15 -4.47 1.26
C LEU A 204 -3.20 -5.33 2.11
N VAL A 205 -1.98 -4.84 2.37
CA VAL A 205 -1.00 -5.53 3.23
C VAL A 205 -1.43 -5.55 4.70
N LEU A 206 -2.13 -4.51 5.18
CA LEU A 206 -2.61 -4.42 6.56
C LEU A 206 -3.97 -5.08 6.81
N ALA A 207 -4.64 -5.53 5.75
CA ALA A 207 -6.00 -6.03 5.85
C ALA A 207 -6.07 -7.29 6.72
N GLY A 208 -6.70 -7.18 7.89
CA GLY A 208 -6.91 -8.30 8.81
C GLY A 208 -8.13 -9.15 8.51
N ASN A 209 -8.92 -8.82 7.48
CA ASN A 209 -10.11 -9.58 7.10
C ASN A 209 -10.40 -9.51 5.59
N ILE A 210 -11.20 -10.48 5.11
CA ILE A 210 -11.52 -10.64 3.68
C ILE A 210 -12.27 -9.43 3.09
N PHE A 211 -13.08 -8.75 3.91
CA PHE A 211 -13.83 -7.58 3.48
C PHE A 211 -12.90 -6.41 3.17
N MET A 212 -11.93 -6.15 4.04
CA MET A 212 -10.91 -5.12 3.87
C MET A 212 -10.01 -5.43 2.68
N VAL A 213 -9.61 -6.69 2.50
CA VAL A 213 -8.89 -7.15 1.30
C VAL A 213 -9.70 -6.84 0.05
N PHE A 214 -10.99 -7.18 0.01
CA PHE A 214 -11.86 -6.93 -1.14
C PHE A 214 -11.97 -5.43 -1.48
N VAL A 215 -12.19 -4.58 -0.48
CA VAL A 215 -12.28 -3.13 -0.69
C VAL A 215 -10.98 -2.55 -1.25
N PHE A 216 -9.82 -2.90 -0.66
CA PHE A 216 -8.54 -2.40 -1.15
C PHE A 216 -8.15 -3.02 -2.49
N TRP A 217 -8.57 -4.25 -2.77
CA TRP A 217 -8.35 -4.89 -4.05
C TRP A 217 -9.08 -4.16 -5.19
N GLU A 218 -10.35 -3.82 -4.99
CA GLU A 218 -11.10 -2.99 -5.95
C GLU A 218 -10.50 -1.60 -6.10
N LEU A 219 -10.04 -1.00 -4.99
CA LEU A 219 -9.39 0.32 -5.02
C LEU A 219 -8.06 0.30 -5.79
N VAL A 220 -7.27 -0.78 -5.70
CA VAL A 220 -6.07 -0.99 -6.54
C VAL A 220 -6.47 -1.06 -8.02
N GLY A 221 -7.56 -1.78 -8.33
CA GLY A 221 -8.10 -1.87 -9.69
C GLY A 221 -8.52 -0.51 -10.26
N ILE A 222 -9.23 0.30 -9.46
CA ILE A 222 -9.64 1.67 -9.84
C ILE A 222 -8.41 2.56 -10.08
N CYS A 223 -7.40 2.49 -9.22
CA CYS A 223 -6.16 3.26 -9.41
C CYS A 223 -5.43 2.87 -10.68
N SER A 224 -5.37 1.58 -11.00
CA SER A 224 -4.77 1.07 -12.23
C SER A 224 -5.49 1.65 -13.47
N TYR A 225 -6.82 1.65 -13.47
CA TYR A 225 -7.61 2.25 -14.54
C TYR A 225 -7.34 3.76 -14.69
N LEU A 226 -7.28 4.50 -13.57
CA LEU A 226 -7.02 5.95 -13.58
C LEU A 226 -5.59 6.35 -13.97
N LEU A 227 -4.60 5.48 -13.76
CA LEU A 227 -3.20 5.73 -14.14
C LEU A 227 -2.92 5.36 -15.60
N ILE A 228 -3.62 4.37 -16.15
CA ILE A 228 -3.47 3.95 -17.55
C ILE A 228 -4.22 4.90 -18.50
N GLY A 229 -5.40 5.42 -18.10
CA GLY A 229 -6.21 6.35 -18.90
C GLY A 229 -5.84 7.83 -18.75
#